data_AF-A0AAP9UDI5-F1
#
_entry.id   AF-A0AAP9UDI5-F1
#
_cell.length_a   1.000
_cell.length_b   1.000
_cell.length_c   1.000
_cell.angle_alpha   90.00
_cell.angle_beta   90.00
_cell.angle_gamma   90.00
#
_symmetry.space_group_name_H-M   'P 1'
#
loop_
_entity.id
_entity.type
_entity.pdbx_description
1 polymer ?
#
loop_
_entity_poly.entity_id
_entity_poly.type
_entity_poly.pdbx_seq_one_letter_code
_entity_poly.pdbx_strand_id
1 'polypeptide(L)'
;MADIQITKERAESLIATILEKREENKNTKAYITGAKEELEQFMLQNDLTEYTCKAGTVKIADSIREGLVKEEVEAAVTKVNAKEIDHIEMKDLYKEIEVHSISIKAAKGDK
;
A
#
# COMPACT_ATOMS: atom_id res chain seq x y z
N MET A 1 34.70 10.89 16.84
CA MET A 1 33.55 11.48 16.10
C MET A 1 32.97 12.54 17.02
N ALA A 2 32.89 13.79 16.60
CA ALA A 2 32.36 14.87 17.45
C ALA A 2 30.85 14.67 17.65
N ASP A 3 30.42 14.75 18.91
CA ASP A 3 29.01 14.73 19.30
C ASP A 3 28.36 16.05 18.83
N ILE A 4 27.65 16.01 17.70
CA ILE A 4 26.96 17.20 17.18
C ILE A 4 25.70 17.39 18.02
N GLN A 5 25.81 18.14 19.11
CA GLN A 5 24.68 18.53 19.93
C GLN A 5 23.87 19.61 19.20
N ILE A 6 22.69 19.24 18.70
CA ILE A 6 21.78 20.20 18.04
C ILE A 6 21.11 21.10 19.09
N THR A 7 20.96 22.39 18.78
CA THR A 7 20.23 23.32 19.66
C THR A 7 18.72 23.05 19.62
N LYS A 8 17.99 23.49 20.65
CA LYS A 8 16.52 23.36 20.70
C LYS A 8 15.84 24.03 19.49
N GLU A 9 16.28 25.24 19.13
CA GLU A 9 15.79 25.97 17.96
C GLU A 9 16.03 25.21 16.64
N ARG A 10 17.16 24.49 16.54
CA ARG A 10 17.44 23.65 15.38
C ARG A 10 16.52 22.43 15.34
N ALA A 11 16.23 21.81 16.49
CA ALA A 11 15.29 20.70 16.58
C ALA A 11 13.86 21.14 16.19
N GLU A 12 13.39 22.30 16.67
CA GLU A 12 12.09 22.86 16.31
C GLU A 12 11.97 23.15 14.80
N SER A 13 13.01 23.73 14.20
CA SER A 13 13.06 23.97 12.75
C SER A 13 13.01 22.65 11.94
N LEU A 14 13.68 21.60 12.42
CA LEU A 14 13.65 20.28 11.79
C LEU A 14 12.26 19.64 11.90
N ILE A 15 11.60 19.76 13.05
CA ILE A 15 10.22 19.26 13.24
C ILE A 15 9.27 19.95 12.25
N ALA A 16 9.34 21.29 12.12
CA ALA A 16 8.53 22.02 11.16
C ALA A 16 8.77 21.55 9.72
N THR A 17 10.04 21.38 9.33
CA THR A 17 10.42 20.87 8.00
C THR A 17 9.88 19.46 7.74
N ILE A 18 9.97 18.57 8.74
CA ILE A 18 9.46 17.20 8.63
C ILE A 18 7.94 17.19 8.46
N LEU A 19 7.22 18.03 9.21
CA LEU A 19 5.77 18.13 9.12
C LEU A 19 5.33 18.67 7.76
N GLU A 20 6.00 19.71 7.25
CA GLU A 20 5.74 20.25 5.91
C GLU A 20 5.97 19.18 4.83
N LYS A 21 7.13 18.53 4.82
CA LYS A 21 7.45 17.46 3.84
C LYS A 21 6.50 16.28 3.95
N ARG A 22 6.01 15.96 5.15
CA ARG A 22 4.99 14.91 5.35
C ARG A 22 3.68 15.30 4.70
N GLU A 23 3.25 16.55 4.81
CA GLU A 23 2.02 17.04 4.19
C GLU A 23 2.13 17.08 2.66
N GLU A 24 3.25 17.58 2.12
CA GLU A 24 3.54 17.52 0.69
C GLU A 24 3.49 16.08 0.16
N ASN A 25 4.08 15.13 0.90
CA ASN A 25 4.06 13.72 0.53
C ASN A 25 2.64 13.12 0.56
N LYS A 26 1.77 13.53 1.49
CA LYS A 26 0.35 13.12 1.45
C LYS A 26 -0.32 13.60 0.17
N ASN A 27 -0.11 14.87 -0.20
CA ASN A 27 -0.69 15.45 -1.41
C ASN A 27 -0.15 14.76 -2.67
N THR A 28 1.16 14.49 -2.74
CA THR A 28 1.76 13.72 -3.84
C THR A 28 1.19 12.31 -3.92
N LYS A 29 1.02 11.62 -2.79
CA LYS A 29 0.40 10.29 -2.77
C LYS A 29 -1.04 10.31 -3.25
N ALA A 30 -1.85 11.26 -2.78
CA ALA A 30 -3.23 11.43 -3.22
C ALA A 30 -3.30 11.67 -4.73
N TYR A 31 -2.42 12.55 -5.26
CA TYR A 31 -2.32 12.81 -6.69
C TYR A 31 -1.95 11.55 -7.50
N ILE A 32 -0.94 10.79 -7.04
CA ILE A 32 -0.54 9.52 -7.68
C ILE A 32 -1.69 8.50 -7.66
N THR A 33 -2.43 8.41 -6.56
CA THR A 33 -3.60 7.54 -6.46
C THR A 33 -4.67 7.94 -7.47
N GLY A 34 -5.03 9.23 -7.55
CA GLY A 34 -5.99 9.71 -8.54
C GLY A 34 -5.57 9.41 -9.98
N ALA A 35 -4.29 9.67 -10.31
CA ALA A 35 -3.76 9.36 -11.65
C ALA A 35 -3.79 7.84 -11.98
N LYS A 36 -3.65 6.96 -10.97
CA LYS A 36 -3.79 5.51 -11.16
C LYS A 36 -5.24 5.10 -11.38
N GLU A 37 -6.18 5.67 -10.64
CA GLU A 37 -7.61 5.43 -10.82
C GLU A 37 -8.07 5.85 -12.22
N GLU A 38 -7.64 7.03 -12.69
CA GLU A 38 -7.91 7.49 -14.06
C GLU A 38 -7.31 6.54 -15.11
N LEU A 39 -6.09 6.05 -14.91
CA LEU A 39 -5.44 5.09 -15.80
C LEU A 39 -6.16 3.74 -15.81
N GLU A 40 -6.62 3.26 -14.65
CA GLU A 40 -7.38 2.04 -14.51
C GLU A 40 -8.73 2.15 -15.23
N GLN A 41 -9.44 3.25 -15.08
CA GLN A 41 -10.67 3.54 -15.84
C GLN A 41 -10.43 3.50 -17.35
N PHE A 42 -9.35 4.11 -17.82
CA PHE A 42 -8.97 4.04 -19.24
C PHE A 42 -8.75 2.59 -19.70
N MET A 43 -8.01 1.80 -18.92
CA MET A 43 -7.76 0.40 -19.26
C MET A 43 -9.04 -0.44 -19.28
N LEU A 44 -9.92 -0.27 -18.29
CA LEU A 44 -11.22 -0.94 -18.20
C LEU A 44 -12.15 -0.58 -19.38
N GLN A 45 -12.24 0.70 -19.74
CA GLN A 45 -13.07 1.16 -20.86
C GLN A 45 -12.63 0.60 -22.22
N ASN A 46 -11.36 0.22 -22.34
CA ASN A 46 -10.77 -0.32 -23.56
C ASN A 46 -10.52 -1.84 -23.49
N ASP A 47 -10.99 -2.51 -22.43
CA ASP A 47 -10.77 -3.94 -22.17
C ASP A 47 -9.28 -4.34 -22.22
N LEU A 48 -8.41 -3.49 -21.67
CA LEU A 48 -6.96 -3.68 -21.67
C LEU A 48 -6.46 -4.21 -20.32
N THR A 49 -5.67 -5.28 -20.36
CA THR A 49 -4.93 -5.80 -19.20
C THR A 49 -3.47 -5.33 -19.18
N GLU A 50 -2.96 -4.82 -20.31
CA GLU A 50 -1.62 -4.25 -20.45
C GLU A 50 -1.62 -3.08 -21.44
N TYR A 51 -0.94 -2.00 -21.08
CA TYR A 51 -0.72 -0.86 -21.98
C TYR A 51 0.72 -0.38 -21.89
N THR A 52 1.38 -0.20 -23.03
CA THR A 52 2.77 0.27 -23.12
C THR A 52 2.85 1.57 -23.89
N CYS A 53 3.56 2.55 -23.34
CA CYS A 53 3.84 3.83 -23.95
C CYS A 53 5.34 4.19 -23.82
N LYS A 54 5.73 5.35 -24.37
CA LYS A 54 7.14 5.82 -24.33
C LYS A 54 7.69 5.96 -22.90
N ALA A 55 6.83 6.27 -21.93
CA ALA A 55 7.24 6.43 -20.53
C ALA A 55 7.35 5.10 -19.78
N GLY A 56 6.64 4.05 -20.22
CA GLY A 56 6.63 2.76 -19.56
C GLY A 56 5.43 1.88 -19.88
N THR A 57 5.29 0.81 -19.12
CA THR A 57 4.25 -0.20 -19.26
C THR A 57 3.41 -0.27 -17.98
N VAL A 58 2.10 -0.21 -18.13
CA VAL A 58 1.13 -0.53 -17.08
C VAL A 58 0.53 -1.90 -17.33
N LYS A 59 0.34 -2.68 -16.26
CA LYS A 59 -0.37 -3.96 -16.27
C LYS A 59 -1.40 -3.97 -15.15
N ILE A 60 -2.59 -4.42 -15.47
CA ILE A 60 -3.63 -4.76 -14.50
C ILE A 60 -3.64 -6.27 -14.36
N ALA A 61 -3.62 -6.74 -13.12
CA ALA A 61 -3.71 -8.15 -12.81
C ALA A 61 -4.72 -8.36 -11.68
N ASP A 62 -5.73 -9.16 -11.96
CA ASP A 62 -6.62 -9.74 -10.99
C ASP A 62 -6.04 -11.07 -10.50
N SER A 63 -5.95 -11.24 -9.19
CA SER A 63 -5.44 -12.46 -8.58
C SER A 63 -6.29 -12.85 -7.38
N ILE A 64 -6.55 -14.14 -7.24
CA ILE A 64 -7.14 -14.71 -6.03
C ILE A 64 -5.99 -15.10 -5.10
N ARG A 65 -6.04 -14.61 -3.86
CA ARG A 65 -5.08 -15.01 -2.81
C ARG A 65 -5.81 -15.28 -1.51
N GLU A 66 -5.18 -16.02 -0.61
CA GLU A 66 -5.68 -16.20 0.75
C GLU A 66 -5.39 -14.94 1.60
N GLY A 67 -6.43 -14.38 2.20
CA GLY A 67 -6.37 -13.19 3.06
C GLY A 67 -7.10 -13.40 4.38
N LEU A 68 -6.58 -12.80 5.46
CA LEU A 68 -7.19 -12.92 6.78
C LEU A 68 -8.57 -12.25 6.83
N VAL A 69 -9.52 -12.94 7.45
CA VAL A 69 -10.87 -12.44 7.67
C VAL A 69 -10.95 -11.81 9.05
N LYS A 70 -11.19 -10.50 9.09
CA LYS A 70 -11.27 -9.75 10.35
C LYS A 70 -12.22 -10.40 11.37
N GLU A 71 -13.41 -10.78 10.94
CA GLU A 71 -14.44 -11.37 11.80
C GLU A 71 -13.99 -12.70 12.42
N GLU A 72 -13.34 -13.56 11.63
CA GLU A 72 -12.86 -14.87 12.11
C GLU A 72 -11.65 -14.72 13.03
N VAL A 73 -10.77 -13.75 12.74
CA VAL A 73 -9.66 -13.38 13.63
C VAL A 73 -10.18 -12.84 14.96
N GLU A 74 -11.15 -11.94 14.95
CA GLU A 74 -11.76 -11.37 16.16
C GLU A 74 -12.46 -12.45 17.00
N ALA A 75 -13.20 -13.35 16.35
CA ALA A 75 -13.85 -14.48 17.01
C ALA A 75 -12.84 -15.44 17.64
N ALA A 76 -11.78 -15.81 16.91
CA ALA A 76 -10.73 -16.70 17.42
C ALA A 76 -9.98 -16.09 18.61
N VAL A 77 -9.61 -14.81 18.52
CA VAL A 77 -8.95 -14.08 19.63
C VAL A 77 -9.86 -14.02 20.86
N THR A 78 -11.17 -13.83 20.66
CA THR A 78 -12.15 -13.79 21.76
C THR A 78 -12.22 -15.15 22.48
N LYS A 79 -12.29 -16.26 21.73
CA LYS A 79 -12.32 -17.61 22.30
C LYS A 79 -11.02 -17.97 23.02
N VAL A 80 -9.87 -17.56 22.50
CA VAL A 80 -8.57 -17.74 23.18
C VAL A 80 -8.52 -16.94 24.49
N ASN A 81 -8.94 -15.67 24.46
CA ASN A 81 -8.97 -14.83 25.66
C ASN A 81 -9.95 -15.36 26.72
N ALA A 82 -11.06 -15.96 26.28
CA ALA A 82 -12.01 -16.65 27.15
C ALA A 82 -11.52 -18.04 27.63
N LYS A 83 -10.35 -18.50 27.16
CA LYS A 83 -9.78 -19.84 27.41
C LYS A 83 -10.69 -21.00 26.96
N GLU A 84 -11.55 -20.75 25.99
CA GLU A 84 -12.43 -21.78 25.40
C GLU A 84 -11.66 -22.68 24.43
N ILE A 85 -10.62 -22.13 23.80
CA ILE A 85 -9.68 -22.84 22.93
C ILE A 85 -8.25 -22.41 23.29
N ASP A 86 -7.30 -23.34 23.25
CA ASP A 86 -5.88 -23.08 23.50
C ASP A 86 -5.05 -23.02 22.20
N HIS A 87 -5.65 -23.38 21.06
CA HIS A 87 -5.01 -23.43 19.75
C HIS A 87 -5.91 -22.81 18.67
N ILE A 88 -5.29 -22.15 17.69
CA ILE A 88 -5.96 -21.59 16.50
C ILE A 88 -5.33 -22.21 15.25
N GLU A 89 -6.16 -22.84 14.41
CA GLU A 89 -5.78 -23.24 13.07
C GLU A 89 -5.81 -22.02 12.15
N MET A 90 -4.64 -21.58 11.67
CA MET A 90 -4.52 -20.39 10.81
C MET A 90 -5.36 -20.50 9.53
N LYS A 91 -5.59 -21.71 9.02
CA LYS A 91 -6.43 -21.96 7.83
C LYS A 91 -7.87 -21.51 8.01
N ASP A 92 -8.39 -21.61 9.24
CA ASP A 92 -9.75 -21.21 9.59
C ASP A 92 -9.90 -19.68 9.69
N LEU A 93 -8.82 -18.93 9.49
CA LEU A 93 -8.83 -17.46 9.49
C LEU A 93 -8.71 -16.87 8.08
N TYR A 94 -8.41 -17.71 7.08
CA TYR A 94 -8.17 -17.26 5.71
C TYR A 94 -9.41 -17.48 4.85
N LYS A 95 -9.66 -16.54 3.95
CA LYS A 95 -10.56 -16.73 2.81
C LYS A 95 -9.87 -16.32 1.52
N GLU A 96 -10.34 -16.87 0.41
CA GLU A 96 -10.01 -16.36 -0.91
C GLU A 96 -10.50 -14.91 -1.04
N ILE A 97 -9.58 -14.02 -1.34
CA ILE A 97 -9.86 -12.62 -1.65
C ILE A 97 -9.44 -12.32 -3.09
N GLU A 98 -10.32 -11.65 -3.82
CA GLU A 98 -10.00 -11.08 -5.11
C GLU A 98 -9.17 -9.81 -4.90
N VAL A 99 -8.05 -9.74 -5.59
CA VAL A 99 -7.10 -8.64 -5.50
C VAL A 99 -6.92 -8.05 -6.88
N HIS A 100 -7.41 -6.83 -7.04
CA HIS A 100 -7.12 -5.99 -8.18
C HIS A 100 -5.79 -5.28 -7.97
N SER A 101 -4.85 -5.41 -8.91
CA SER A 101 -3.54 -4.78 -8.81
C SER A 101 -3.13 -4.06 -10.09
N ILE A 102 -2.76 -2.78 -9.96
CA ILE A 102 -2.17 -1.98 -11.04
C ILE A 102 -0.66 -1.83 -10.82
N SER A 103 0.12 -2.36 -11.77
CA SER A 103 1.58 -2.28 -11.79
C SER A 103 2.05 -1.36 -12.90
N ILE A 104 2.93 -0.40 -12.58
CA ILE A 104 3.52 0.51 -13.57
C ILE A 104 5.04 0.32 -13.53
N LYS A 105 5.64 0.02 -14.68
CA LYS A 105 7.09 -0.10 -14.88
C LYS A 105 7.54 0.98 -15.85
N ALA A 106 8.55 1.76 -15.47
CA ALA A 106 9.17 2.70 -16.39
C ALA A 106 9.77 1.95 -17.59
N ALA A 107 9.72 2.56 -18.77
CA ALA A 107 10.47 2.05 -19.91
C ALA A 107 11.94 2.05 -19.52
N LYS A 108 12.66 0.96 -19.77
CA LYS A 108 14.12 0.97 -19.67
C LYS A 108 14.62 1.91 -20.77
N GLY A 109 14.83 3.18 -20.43
CA GLY A 109 15.67 4.04 -21.22
C GLY A 109 17.10 3.52 -21.07
N ASP A 110 17.65 3.01 -22.17
CA ASP A 110 19.10 3.08 -22.43
C ASP A 110 19.57 4.48 -21.98
N LYS A 111 20.31 4.53 -20.88
CA LYS A 111 21.11 5.70 -20.52
C LYS A 111 22.42 5.63 -21.26
#